data_AF-A0ABD2PK83-F1
#
_entry.id   AF-A0ABD2PK83-F1
#
_cell.length_a   1.000
_cell.length_b   1.000
_cell.length_c   1.000
_cell.angle_alpha   90.00
_cell.angle_beta   90.00
_cell.angle_gamma   90.00
#
_symmetry.space_group_name_H-M   'P 1'
#
loop_
_entity.id
_entity.type
_entity.pdbx_description
1 polymer ?
#
loop_
_entity_poly.entity_id
_entity_poly.type
_entity_poly.pdbx_seq_one_letter_code
_entity_poly.pdbx_strand_id
1 'polypeptide(L)'
;TDYFYYFDGPISGVDVIAVMLKYEEGVNVLLVMPKVDGSLKDFNNKFTEEVLKQICEVGTYTMTKLELSIPRFELSTSYQLSDQLQAIGIKKAFSDGAELKGMAKRRCLPGS
;
A
#
# COMPACT_ATOMS: atom_id res chain seq x y z
N THR A 1 -2.65 -20.40 -19.91
CA THR A 1 -1.31 -20.03 -19.38
C THR A 1 -0.78 -18.88 -20.20
N ASP A 2 -0.50 -17.75 -19.57
CA ASP A 2 -0.10 -16.49 -20.23
C ASP A 2 1.26 -16.02 -19.69
N TYR A 3 1.86 -15.00 -20.30
CA TYR A 3 3.13 -14.42 -19.87
C TYR A 3 2.92 -13.28 -18.89
N PHE A 4 3.56 -13.38 -17.74
CA PHE A 4 3.53 -12.35 -16.71
C PHE A 4 4.95 -11.93 -16.33
N TYR A 5 5.11 -10.70 -15.86
CA TYR A 5 6.34 -10.26 -15.21
C TYR A 5 6.39 -10.88 -13.83
N TYR A 6 7.35 -11.77 -13.65
CA TYR A 6 7.44 -12.63 -12.48
C TYR A 6 8.81 -12.51 -11.84
N PHE A 7 8.80 -12.54 -10.52
CA PHE A 7 9.98 -12.64 -9.70
C PHE A 7 9.75 -13.68 -8.62
N ASP A 8 10.78 -14.48 -8.39
CA ASP A 8 10.87 -15.44 -7.31
C ASP A 8 12.28 -15.39 -6.75
N GLY A 9 12.38 -15.00 -5.49
CA GLY A 9 13.61 -15.09 -4.73
C GLY A 9 13.68 -14.10 -3.58
N PRO A 10 14.87 -14.00 -2.97
CA PRO A 10 15.10 -13.10 -1.85
C PRO A 10 15.26 -11.64 -2.31
N ILE A 11 14.54 -10.73 -1.66
CA ILE A 11 14.72 -9.28 -1.76
C ILE A 11 15.08 -8.75 -0.38
N SER A 12 16.28 -8.18 -0.23
CA SER A 12 16.82 -7.70 1.05
C SER A 12 16.66 -8.73 2.21
N GLY A 13 16.86 -10.02 1.92
CA GLY A 13 16.75 -11.09 2.90
C GLY A 13 15.31 -11.58 3.19
N VAL A 14 14.32 -11.12 2.44
CA VAL A 14 12.93 -11.58 2.51
C VAL A 14 12.59 -12.37 1.25
N ASP A 15 12.23 -13.64 1.42
CA ASP A 15 11.88 -14.51 0.30
C ASP A 15 10.42 -14.28 -0.15
N VAL A 16 10.26 -13.87 -1.41
CA VAL A 16 8.97 -13.43 -1.95
C VAL A 16 8.74 -13.96 -3.35
N ILE A 17 7.47 -14.12 -3.68
CA ILE A 17 6.98 -14.25 -5.05
C ILE A 17 6.28 -12.95 -5.40
N ALA A 18 6.66 -12.34 -6.51
CA ALA A 18 5.99 -11.15 -7.01
C ALA A 18 5.52 -11.35 -8.46
N VAL A 19 4.29 -10.95 -8.74
CA VAL A 19 3.68 -11.00 -10.08
C VAL A 19 3.13 -9.62 -10.40
N MET A 20 3.53 -9.06 -11.54
CA MET A 20 3.00 -7.80 -12.02
C MET A 20 2.01 -8.03 -13.16
N LEU A 21 0.80 -7.49 -12.97
CA LEU A 21 -0.30 -7.52 -13.90
C LEU A 21 -0.44 -6.15 -14.53
N LYS A 22 -0.32 -6.09 -15.86
CA LYS A 22 -0.64 -4.88 -16.61
C LYS A 22 -2.14 -4.70 -16.62
N TYR A 23 -2.59 -3.56 -16.14
CA TYR A 23 -3.97 -3.11 -16.27
C TYR A 23 -4.04 -2.01 -17.34
N GLU A 24 -5.25 -1.59 -17.69
CA GLU A 24 -5.45 -0.56 -18.71
C GLU A 24 -4.81 0.78 -18.29
N GLU A 25 -4.50 1.60 -19.30
CA GLU A 25 -4.07 3.00 -19.15
C GLU A 25 -2.84 3.23 -18.25
N GLY A 26 -1.88 2.30 -18.26
CA GLY A 26 -0.60 2.47 -17.55
C GLY A 26 -0.68 2.18 -16.06
N VAL A 27 -1.79 1.63 -15.58
CA VAL A 27 -1.91 1.10 -14.21
C VAL A 27 -1.36 -0.33 -14.19
N ASN A 28 -0.58 -0.65 -13.17
CA ASN A 28 -0.12 -2.01 -12.93
C ASN A 28 -0.56 -2.46 -11.54
N VAL A 29 -1.06 -3.69 -11.43
CA VAL A 29 -1.31 -4.33 -10.14
C VAL A 29 -0.11 -5.21 -9.83
N LEU A 30 0.51 -4.96 -8.69
CA LEU A 30 1.62 -5.76 -8.17
C LEU A 30 1.10 -6.65 -7.05
N LEU A 31 1.19 -7.97 -7.26
CA LEU A 31 0.87 -8.98 -6.26
C LEU A 31 2.18 -9.48 -5.64
N VAL A 32 2.36 -9.25 -4.35
CA VAL A 32 3.53 -9.73 -3.58
C VAL A 32 3.05 -10.74 -2.56
N MET A 33 3.66 -11.92 -2.57
CA MET A 33 3.31 -13.04 -1.70
C MET A 33 4.56 -13.49 -0.94
N PRO A 34 4.51 -13.59 0.40
CA PRO A 34 5.59 -14.21 1.16
C PRO A 34 5.69 -15.70 0.84
N LYS A 35 6.90 -16.22 0.68
CA LYS A 35 7.13 -17.67 0.52
C LYS A 35 7.18 -18.44 1.83
N VAL A 36 7.42 -17.76 2.94
CA VAL A 36 7.61 -18.38 4.23
C VAL A 36 6.27 -18.75 4.85
N ASP A 37 6.12 -20.00 5.28
CA ASP A 37 5.08 -20.44 6.22
C ASP A 37 5.33 -19.77 7.58
N GLY A 38 4.80 -18.56 7.73
CA GLY A 38 4.93 -17.73 8.92
C GLY A 38 3.74 -16.80 9.06
N SER A 39 3.65 -16.07 10.19
CA SER A 39 2.55 -15.11 10.33
C SER A 39 2.75 -13.95 9.35
N LEU A 40 1.67 -13.47 8.74
CA LEU A 40 1.69 -12.26 7.89
C LEU A 40 2.26 -11.05 8.66
N LYS A 41 2.17 -11.06 9.99
CA LYS A 41 2.73 -10.05 10.87
C LYS A 41 4.26 -10.02 10.82
N ASP A 42 4.92 -11.17 10.80
CA ASP A 42 6.38 -11.26 10.71
C ASP A 42 6.89 -10.79 9.36
N PHE A 43 6.14 -11.11 8.30
CA PHE A 43 6.40 -10.56 6.97
C PHE A 43 6.26 -9.04 6.96
N ASN A 44 5.16 -8.48 7.48
CA ASN A 44 4.94 -7.03 7.52
C ASN A 44 6.03 -6.28 8.30
N ASN A 45 6.62 -6.89 9.34
CA ASN A 45 7.74 -6.28 10.07
C ASN A 45 9.04 -6.22 9.26
N LYS A 46 9.25 -7.20 8.35
CA LYS A 46 10.42 -7.26 7.47
C LYS A 46 10.19 -6.53 6.15
N PHE A 47 8.93 -6.27 5.79
CA PHE A 47 8.53 -5.55 4.59
C PHE A 47 8.76 -4.05 4.79
N THR A 48 10.00 -3.62 4.62
CA THR A 48 10.42 -2.22 4.77
C THR A 48 10.26 -1.43 3.46
N GLU A 49 10.48 -0.12 3.54
CA GLU A 49 10.55 0.75 2.35
C GLU A 49 11.63 0.28 1.36
N GLU A 50 12.75 -0.25 1.85
CA GLU A 50 13.84 -0.77 1.01
C GLU A 50 13.39 -1.99 0.21
N VAL A 51 12.68 -2.92 0.86
CA VAL A 51 12.08 -4.08 0.20
C VAL A 51 11.08 -3.63 -0.87
N LEU A 52 10.21 -2.66 -0.53
CA LEU A 52 9.22 -2.12 -1.47
C LEU A 52 9.89 -1.45 -2.67
N LYS A 53 10.95 -0.65 -2.47
CA LYS A 53 11.70 0.01 -3.54
C LYS A 53 12.31 -1.00 -4.51
N GLN A 54 12.97 -2.05 -3.99
CA GLN A 54 13.56 -3.10 -4.82
C GLN A 54 12.53 -3.93 -5.58
N ILE A 55 11.39 -4.23 -4.93
CA ILE A 55 10.27 -4.90 -5.61
C ILE A 55 9.72 -4.03 -6.75
N CYS A 56 9.67 -2.72 -6.59
CA CYS A 56 9.20 -1.80 -7.64
C CYS A 56 10.26 -1.46 -8.70
N GLU A 57 11.49 -1.93 -8.55
CA GLU A 57 12.60 -1.57 -9.43
C GLU A 57 12.49 -2.22 -10.82
N VAL A 58 12.81 -1.43 -11.84
CA VAL A 58 12.82 -1.88 -13.23
C VAL A 58 14.01 -2.81 -13.44
N GLY A 59 13.73 -4.10 -13.63
CA GLY A 59 14.75 -5.14 -13.84
C GLY A 59 14.63 -6.32 -12.88
N THR A 60 13.83 -6.21 -11.83
CA THR A 60 13.57 -7.30 -10.88
C THR A 60 12.82 -8.47 -11.53
N TYR A 61 12.04 -8.23 -12.59
CA TYR A 61 11.11 -9.22 -13.14
C TYR A 61 11.56 -9.81 -14.47
N THR A 62 11.27 -11.11 -14.64
CA THR A 62 11.44 -11.82 -15.92
C THR A 62 10.08 -12.23 -16.48
N MET A 63 9.90 -12.06 -17.79
CA MET A 63 8.67 -12.46 -18.47
C MET A 63 8.58 -13.99 -18.54
N THR A 64 7.64 -14.56 -17.79
CA THR A 64 7.54 -16.01 -17.55
C THR A 64 6.12 -16.50 -17.84
N LYS A 65 6.01 -17.65 -18.50
CA LYS A 65 4.72 -18.30 -18.78
C LYS A 65 4.21 -18.99 -17.53
N LEU A 66 3.10 -18.50 -16.96
CA LEU A 66 2.58 -18.95 -15.66
C LEU A 66 1.08 -19.23 -15.72
N GLU A 67 0.65 -20.15 -14.87
CA GLU A 67 -0.76 -20.34 -14.56
C GLU A 67 -1.08 -19.59 -13.26
N LEU A 68 -1.85 -18.51 -13.40
CA LEU A 68 -2.15 -17.62 -12.29
C LEU A 68 -3.59 -17.84 -11.82
N SER A 69 -3.73 -18.28 -10.58
CA SER A 69 -5.03 -18.45 -9.92
C SER A 69 -5.21 -17.37 -8.85
N ILE A 70 -6.00 -16.34 -9.17
CA ILE A 70 -6.34 -15.27 -8.22
C ILE A 70 -7.79 -15.48 -7.76
N PRO A 71 -8.06 -15.57 -6.45
CA PRO A 71 -9.42 -15.66 -5.96
C PRO A 71 -10.19 -14.37 -6.26
N ARG A 72 -11.47 -14.48 -6.59
CA ARG A 72 -12.36 -13.31 -6.66
C ARG A 72 -12.64 -12.84 -5.24
N PHE A 73 -12.24 -11.63 -4.90
CA PHE A 73 -12.49 -11.02 -3.60
C PHE A 73 -12.96 -9.59 -3.74
N GLU A 74 -13.63 -9.09 -2.71
CA GLU A 74 -14.02 -7.70 -2.55
C GLU A 74 -13.52 -7.22 -1.19
N LEU A 75 -12.79 -6.10 -1.18
CA LEU A 75 -12.28 -5.48 0.04
C LEU A 75 -12.98 -4.14 0.21
N SER A 76 -13.70 -3.99 1.32
CA SER A 76 -14.33 -2.73 1.73
C SER A 76 -13.82 -2.35 3.10
N THR A 77 -13.09 -1.23 3.20
CA THR A 77 -12.55 -0.75 4.47
C THR A 77 -12.90 0.72 4.69
N SER A 78 -13.28 1.06 5.92
CA SER A 78 -13.45 2.44 6.37
C SER A 78 -12.37 2.77 7.40
N TYR A 79 -11.64 3.86 7.18
CA TYR A 79 -10.60 4.33 8.09
C TYR A 79 -10.98 5.70 8.66
N GLN A 80 -11.25 5.77 9.96
CA GLN A 80 -11.22 7.05 10.67
C GLN A 80 -9.76 7.37 10.91
N LEU A 81 -9.22 8.39 10.22
CA LEU A 81 -7.80 8.73 10.20
C LEU A 81 -7.36 9.71 11.31
N SER A 82 -8.30 10.28 12.06
CA SER A 82 -8.01 11.33 13.06
C SER A 82 -6.96 10.89 14.07
N ASP A 83 -7.09 9.67 14.58
CA ASP A 83 -6.31 9.20 15.72
C ASP A 83 -4.93 8.72 15.26
N GLN A 84 -4.86 8.11 14.07
CA GLN A 84 -3.65 7.64 13.42
C GLN A 84 -2.80 8.83 12.99
N LEU A 85 -3.40 9.86 12.40
CA LEU A 85 -2.69 11.08 12.00
C LEU A 85 -2.15 11.85 13.22
N GLN A 86 -2.91 11.90 14.32
CA GLN A 86 -2.42 12.44 15.59
C GLN A 86 -1.27 11.61 16.19
N ALA A 87 -1.34 10.28 16.09
CA ALA A 87 -0.30 9.38 16.57
C ALA A 87 1.04 9.58 15.83
N ILE A 88 1.00 9.90 14.53
CA ILE A 88 2.20 10.23 13.73
C ILE A 88 2.63 11.70 13.84
N GLY A 89 2.00 12.50 14.70
CA GLY A 89 2.47 13.85 15.05
C GLY A 89 1.64 15.01 14.51
N ILE A 90 0.61 14.74 13.70
CA ILE A 90 -0.31 15.79 13.19
C ILE A 90 -1.35 16.10 14.27
N LYS A 91 -0.92 16.63 15.42
CA LYS A 91 -1.80 16.85 16.58
C LYS A 91 -2.55 18.17 16.51
N LYS A 92 -1.88 19.26 16.11
CA LYS A 92 -2.44 20.62 16.09
C LYS A 92 -3.63 20.76 15.14
N ALA A 93 -3.68 19.99 14.04
CA ALA A 93 -4.77 20.08 13.07
C ALA A 93 -6.09 19.48 13.58
N PHE A 94 -6.04 18.59 14.58
CA PHE A 94 -7.19 17.91 15.17
C PHE A 94 -7.47 18.33 16.62
N SER A 95 -6.81 19.39 17.10
CA SER A 95 -7.07 19.96 18.42
C SER A 95 -7.83 21.28 18.32
N ASP A 96 -8.35 21.76 19.44
CA ASP A 96 -9.04 23.06 19.52
C ASP A 96 -8.15 24.25 19.17
N GLY A 97 -6.82 24.05 19.12
CA GLY A 97 -5.83 25.03 18.67
C GLY A 97 -5.55 25.00 17.16
N ALA A 98 -6.37 24.30 16.37
CA ALA A 98 -6.21 24.19 14.93
C ALA A 98 -6.44 25.55 14.24
N GLU A 99 -5.40 26.06 13.59
CA GLU A 99 -5.48 27.32 12.83
C GLU A 99 -5.74 27.04 11.35
N LEU A 100 -6.92 26.50 11.02
CA LEU A 100 -7.34 26.21 9.64
C LEU A 100 -8.00 27.44 8.98
N LYS A 101 -7.38 28.62 9.15
CA LYS A 101 -7.94 29.94 8.76
C LYS A 101 -8.28 30.07 7.28
N GLY A 102 -7.65 29.27 6.41
CA GLY A 102 -7.94 29.22 4.96
C GLY A 102 -9.11 28.30 4.58
N MET A 103 -9.54 27.40 5.46
CA MET A 103 -10.66 26.47 5.23
C MET A 103 -11.94 26.93 5.95
N ALA A 104 -11.78 27.61 7.09
CA ALA A 104 -12.89 28.19 7.83
C ALA A 104 -13.36 29.49 7.18
N LYS A 105 -14.30 29.40 6.22
CA LYS A 105 -15.14 30.56 5.90
C LYS A 105 -15.95 30.86 7.15
N ARG A 106 -15.81 32.07 7.72
CA ARG A 106 -16.54 32.45 8.94
C ARG A 106 -18.00 32.05 8.81
N ARG A 107 -18.51 31.29 9.79
CA ARG A 107 -19.94 31.09 9.94
C ARG A 107 -20.51 32.45 10.34
N CYS A 108 -21.16 33.15 9.41
CA CYS A 108 -22.04 34.24 9.78
C CYS A 108 -23.21 33.60 10.55
N LEU A 109 -23.20 33.71 11.87
CA LEU A 109 -24.39 33.49 12.68
C LEU A 109 -25.28 34.74 12.49
N PRO A 110 -26.53 34.61 12.01
CA PRO A 110 -27.51 35.66 12.21
C PRO A 110 -27.88 35.70 13.70
N GLY A 111 -27.96 36.90 14.26
CA GLY A 111 -27.87 37.16 15.69
C GLY A 111 -29.11 36.86 16.54
N SER A 112 -28.88 37.07 17.84
CA SER A 112 -29.80 37.43 18.92
C SER A 112 -30.86 36.42 19.35
#